data_AF-A0A350JGC6-F1
#
_entry.id   AF-A0A350JGC6-F1
#
_cell.length_a   1.000
_cell.length_b   1.000
_cell.length_c   1.000
_cell.angle_alpha   90.00
_cell.angle_beta   90.00
_cell.angle_gamma   90.00
#
_symmetry.space_group_name_H-M   'P 1'
#
loop_
_entity.id
_entity.type
_entity.pdbx_description
1 polymer ?
#
loop_
_entity_poly.entity_id
_entity_poly.type
_entity_poly.pdbx_seq_one_letter_code
_entity_poly.pdbx_strand_id
1 'polypeptide(L)'
;MAMHLSNSRHKHRRIFTPMNIGLMLLMLSLCSCSHQSDKGYMNNCDSKFTGSEVSNRALLSTRYPNLKSLEAIMSIEYLNGSEGFLSPAVRVSHCSKGKEVVSILESGVDEGDFRAAQEGGIIEKVTLAINSPYAIQNRSALTAVYYLARRRPDLFKEGDVAFYDIAVQTLRNINSQELPHIPAKDTGEKGFINTFNHITAQAFVTSFHSEDLADFIADSHERHAMPELLTGAFSKEQLIDPDKNPMDNYVDIVNNEWGQEIGIELGLKYSITDQTIWTPELLSDYLNDLQNHYSWAFGIGFDPFKPSDKVIQKFSTKINLVLGNKSV
;
A
#
# COMPACT_ATOMS: atom_id res chain seq x y z
N MET A 1 15.00 -60.20 46.93
CA MET A 1 13.60 -59.80 46.68
C MET A 1 13.49 -59.38 45.22
N ALA A 2 12.48 -59.89 44.53
CA ALA A 2 12.45 -60.19 43.10
C ALA A 2 12.35 -58.98 42.13
N MET A 3 13.03 -59.14 41.00
CA MET A 3 12.60 -59.02 39.59
C MET A 3 11.21 -58.42 39.22
N HIS A 4 11.24 -57.74 38.06
CA HIS A 4 10.23 -57.70 36.98
C HIS A 4 8.94 -56.87 37.22
N LEU A 5 8.37 -56.10 36.28
CA LEU A 5 8.28 -56.21 34.81
C LEU A 5 8.04 -54.85 34.14
N SER A 6 8.54 -54.73 32.92
CA SER A 6 8.12 -53.77 31.88
C SER A 6 6.62 -53.90 31.60
N ASN A 7 5.95 -52.79 31.26
CA ASN A 7 5.07 -52.84 30.10
C ASN A 7 4.92 -51.49 29.39
N SER A 8 5.34 -51.50 28.14
CA SER A 8 5.06 -50.48 27.14
C SER A 8 3.56 -50.38 26.88
N ARG A 9 3.05 -49.18 26.62
CA ARG A 9 1.96 -49.01 25.67
C ARG A 9 2.35 -47.94 24.67
N HIS A 10 2.82 -48.43 23.52
CA HIS A 10 2.67 -47.78 22.24
C HIS A 10 1.29 -47.13 22.12
N LYS A 11 1.26 -45.80 21.97
CA LYS A 11 0.22 -45.17 21.15
C LYS A 11 0.89 -44.65 19.90
N HIS A 12 0.51 -45.30 18.80
CA HIS A 12 0.90 -44.99 17.45
C HIS A 12 0.74 -43.49 17.15
N ARG A 13 1.77 -42.96 16.49
CA ARG A 13 1.73 -41.77 15.66
C ARG A 13 0.45 -41.74 14.81
N ARG A 14 -0.29 -40.64 14.90
CA ARG A 14 -0.74 -39.92 13.71
C ARG A 14 -0.20 -38.51 13.82
N ILE A 15 1.00 -38.33 13.29
CA ILE A 15 1.51 -37.01 12.94
C ILE A 15 0.60 -36.58 11.79
N PHE A 16 -0.36 -35.70 12.06
CA PHE A 16 -1.03 -34.95 11.02
C PHE A 16 0.02 -33.99 10.45
N THR A 17 0.70 -34.43 9.40
CA THR A 17 1.36 -33.51 8.49
C THR A 17 0.24 -32.75 7.75
N PRO A 18 0.17 -31.41 7.81
CA PRO A 18 -0.63 -30.68 6.83
C PRO A 18 0.10 -30.78 5.50
N MET A 19 -0.16 -31.88 4.80
CA MET A 19 0.28 -32.12 3.44
C MET A 19 -0.66 -31.33 2.50
N ASN A 20 -0.06 -30.43 1.72
CA ASN A 20 -0.57 -29.87 0.47
C ASN A 20 -1.89 -29.08 0.51
N ILE A 21 -1.76 -27.77 0.73
CA ILE A 21 -2.74 -26.74 0.32
C ILE A 21 -2.71 -26.53 -1.22
N GLY A 22 -1.87 -27.28 -1.95
CA GLY A 22 -1.61 -27.10 -3.39
C GLY A 22 -2.64 -27.70 -4.36
N LEU A 23 -3.82 -28.15 -3.94
CA LEU A 23 -4.72 -28.86 -4.87
C LEU A 23 -6.21 -28.68 -4.55
N MET A 24 -6.71 -27.44 -4.54
CA MET A 24 -8.17 -27.22 -4.65
C MET A 24 -8.54 -25.83 -5.17
N LEU A 25 -7.94 -25.38 -6.27
CA LEU A 25 -8.39 -24.20 -7.03
C LEU A 25 -8.16 -24.39 -8.54
N LEU A 26 -8.26 -25.65 -8.99
CA LEU A 26 -8.29 -26.02 -10.40
C LEU A 26 -9.74 -26.33 -10.76
N MET A 27 -10.51 -25.29 -11.08
CA MET A 27 -11.75 -25.30 -11.88
C MET A 27 -12.48 -23.97 -11.59
N LEU A 28 -12.10 -22.92 -12.31
CA LEU A 28 -12.95 -21.77 -12.71
C LEU A 28 -12.08 -20.86 -13.61
N SER A 29 -11.47 -21.45 -14.64
CA SER A 29 -11.20 -20.72 -15.87
C SER A 29 -12.49 -20.72 -16.68
N LEU A 30 -12.72 -19.66 -17.46
CA LEU A 30 -13.87 -19.39 -18.34
C LEU A 30 -14.88 -18.38 -17.76
N CYS A 31 -14.39 -17.17 -17.49
CA CYS A 31 -14.93 -15.93 -18.05
C CYS A 31 -14.08 -14.76 -17.55
N SER A 32 -12.88 -14.62 -18.12
CA SER A 32 -12.14 -13.36 -18.03
C SER A 32 -12.88 -12.37 -18.92
N CYS A 33 -13.85 -11.66 -18.36
CA CYS A 33 -14.12 -10.31 -18.87
C CYS A 33 -12.91 -9.48 -18.43
N SER A 34 -12.05 -9.16 -19.38
CA SER A 34 -11.10 -8.07 -19.23
C SER A 34 -11.91 -6.80 -18.98
N HIS A 35 -12.14 -6.46 -17.72
CA HIS A 35 -12.43 -5.08 -17.37
C HIS A 35 -11.11 -4.35 -17.52
N GLN A 36 -10.83 -3.96 -18.77
CA GLN A 36 -9.83 -2.97 -19.06
C GLN A 36 -10.45 -1.66 -18.57
N SER A 37 -10.13 -1.28 -17.34
CA SER A 37 -10.30 0.11 -16.93
C SER A 37 -9.38 0.92 -17.83
N ASP A 38 -9.95 1.62 -18.81
CA ASP A 38 -9.28 2.72 -19.50
C ASP A 38 -8.99 3.81 -18.46
N LYS A 39 -7.93 3.64 -17.68
CA LYS A 39 -7.40 4.64 -16.74
C LYS A 39 -5.88 4.59 -16.81
N GLY A 40 -5.38 4.95 -17.98
CA GLY A 40 -3.95 5.03 -18.27
C GLY A 40 -3.71 6.07 -19.34
N TYR A 41 -4.19 7.29 -19.11
CA TYR A 41 -3.75 8.45 -19.88
C TYR A 41 -3.39 9.55 -18.90
N MET A 42 -2.08 9.85 -18.82
CA MET A 42 -1.60 11.13 -18.31
C MET A 42 -2.37 12.23 -19.04
N ASN A 43 -3.37 12.79 -18.38
CA ASN A 43 -4.05 13.96 -18.88
C ASN A 43 -3.21 15.18 -18.49
N ASN A 44 -3.05 16.11 -19.43
CA ASN A 44 -2.58 17.43 -19.07
C ASN A 44 -3.60 18.02 -18.08
N CYS A 45 -3.11 18.59 -16.98
CA CYS A 45 -3.99 19.12 -15.95
C CYS A 45 -5.11 19.99 -16.53
N ASP A 46 -6.35 19.72 -16.10
CA ASP A 46 -7.47 20.58 -16.44
C ASP A 46 -7.25 21.99 -15.81
N SER A 47 -7.68 23.01 -16.54
CA SER A 47 -7.44 24.45 -16.26
C SER A 47 -8.00 24.96 -14.92
N LYS A 48 -8.66 24.09 -14.14
CA LYS A 48 -9.25 24.42 -12.83
C LYS A 48 -8.22 24.53 -11.71
N PHE A 49 -7.01 23.98 -11.87
CA PHE A 49 -5.98 23.95 -10.82
C PHE A 49 -4.87 25.01 -11.02
N THR A 50 -5.12 26.07 -11.80
CA THR A 50 -4.11 27.09 -12.17
C THR A 50 -3.76 28.09 -11.05
N GLY A 51 -3.78 27.65 -9.79
CA GLY A 51 -3.20 28.40 -8.68
C GLY A 51 -1.67 28.27 -8.71
N SER A 52 -0.96 29.40 -8.63
CA SER A 52 0.51 29.42 -8.55
C SER A 52 1.06 28.96 -7.20
N GLU A 53 0.25 28.30 -6.37
CA GLU A 53 0.76 27.64 -5.18
C GLU A 53 1.24 26.27 -5.58
N VAL A 54 2.50 26.00 -5.27
CA VAL A 54 3.22 24.79 -5.64
C VAL A 54 2.50 23.58 -5.02
N SER A 55 1.50 23.05 -5.72
CA SER A 55 0.95 21.76 -5.33
C SER A 55 2.02 20.72 -5.61
N ASN A 56 2.41 20.02 -4.55
CA ASN A 56 3.49 19.07 -4.55
C ASN A 56 2.92 17.66 -4.79
N ARG A 57 3.67 16.80 -5.47
CA ARG A 57 3.31 15.39 -5.74
C ARG A 57 3.20 14.52 -4.45
N ALA A 58 3.15 15.14 -3.27
CA ALA A 58 2.91 14.52 -1.99
C ALA A 58 2.17 15.51 -1.08
N LEU A 59 1.16 15.02 -0.36
CA LEU A 59 0.27 15.84 0.47
C LEU A 59 0.32 15.38 1.92
N LEU A 60 0.28 16.34 2.86
CA LEU A 60 0.11 16.05 4.29
C LEU A 60 -1.29 16.49 4.72
N SER A 61 -2.09 15.57 5.26
CA SER A 61 -3.45 15.88 5.74
C SER A 61 -3.42 16.95 6.84
N THR A 62 -2.38 16.95 7.67
CA THR A 62 -2.15 17.93 8.74
C THR A 62 -2.04 19.39 8.26
N ARG A 63 -1.79 19.64 6.97
CA ARG A 63 -1.68 20.99 6.39
C ARG A 63 -3.02 21.57 5.95
N TYR A 64 -4.08 20.78 5.97
CA TYR A 64 -5.42 21.22 5.59
C TYR A 64 -6.31 21.35 6.83
N PRO A 65 -6.95 22.52 7.06
CA PRO A 65 -7.83 22.69 8.21
C PRO A 65 -9.17 21.96 8.10
N ASN A 66 -9.62 21.61 6.88
CA ASN A 66 -10.89 20.94 6.62
C ASN A 66 -11.00 20.44 5.17
N LEU A 67 -12.01 19.63 4.87
CA LEU A 67 -12.27 19.08 3.54
C LEU A 67 -12.40 20.18 2.46
N LYS A 68 -13.05 21.31 2.76
CA LYS A 68 -13.17 22.43 1.81
C LYS A 68 -11.81 23.02 1.40
N SER A 69 -10.85 23.06 2.32
CA SER A 69 -9.47 23.48 1.98
C SER A 69 -8.72 22.44 1.16
N LEU A 70 -9.05 21.16 1.31
CA LEU A 70 -8.50 20.08 0.50
C LEU A 70 -9.07 20.11 -0.93
N GLU A 71 -10.39 20.29 -1.07
CA GLU A 71 -11.08 20.46 -2.36
C GLU A 71 -10.60 21.69 -3.18
N ALA A 72 -9.84 22.60 -2.57
CA ALA A 72 -9.19 23.69 -3.29
C ALA A 72 -7.98 23.25 -4.13
N ILE A 73 -7.39 22.09 -3.80
CA ILE A 73 -6.20 21.56 -4.47
C ILE A 73 -6.42 20.21 -5.17
N MET A 74 -7.54 19.54 -4.91
CA MET A 74 -7.94 18.28 -5.55
C MET A 74 -9.42 18.29 -5.89
N SER A 75 -9.82 17.51 -6.89
CA SER A 75 -11.23 17.27 -7.22
C SER A 75 -11.71 16.00 -6.51
N ILE A 76 -12.90 16.06 -5.93
CA ILE A 76 -13.62 14.90 -5.37
C ILE A 76 -15.00 14.88 -6.03
N GLU A 77 -15.23 13.90 -6.90
CA GLU A 77 -16.44 13.78 -7.71
C GLU A 77 -17.13 12.46 -7.40
N TYR A 78 -18.32 12.50 -6.78
CA TYR A 78 -19.13 11.31 -6.57
C TYR A 78 -19.88 10.93 -7.85
N LEU A 79 -19.70 9.69 -8.31
CA LEU A 79 -20.15 9.21 -9.62
C LEU A 79 -21.46 8.41 -9.54
N ASN A 80 -22.15 8.43 -8.41
CA ASN A 80 -23.33 7.60 -8.15
C ASN A 80 -24.46 7.90 -9.16
N GLY A 81 -24.80 6.92 -10.00
CA GLY A 81 -25.85 7.05 -11.01
C GLY A 81 -25.42 7.82 -12.28
N SER A 82 -24.13 8.09 -12.46
CA SER A 82 -23.57 8.59 -13.72
C SER A 82 -23.42 7.46 -14.76
N GLU A 83 -23.35 7.81 -16.04
CA GLU A 83 -23.18 6.82 -17.12
C GLU A 83 -21.90 5.98 -16.88
N GLY A 84 -22.06 4.66 -16.74
CA GLY A 84 -20.98 3.73 -16.48
C GLY A 84 -20.84 3.25 -15.02
N PHE A 85 -21.48 3.92 -14.06
CA PHE A 85 -21.35 3.58 -12.62
C PHE A 85 -22.70 3.19 -12.00
N LEU A 86 -22.96 1.88 -11.95
CA LEU A 86 -24.16 1.30 -11.32
C LEU A 86 -24.07 1.20 -9.79
N SER A 87 -22.85 1.18 -9.26
CA SER A 87 -22.55 1.11 -7.82
C SER A 87 -21.90 2.40 -7.35
N PRO A 88 -21.92 2.69 -6.03
CA PRO A 88 -21.24 3.85 -5.50
C PRO A 88 -19.76 3.92 -5.87
N ALA A 89 -19.31 5.10 -6.31
CA ALA A 89 -17.95 5.37 -6.73
C ALA A 89 -17.59 6.84 -6.54
N VAL A 90 -16.32 7.11 -6.29
CA VAL A 90 -15.77 8.47 -6.20
C VAL A 90 -14.53 8.58 -7.08
N ARG A 91 -14.46 9.63 -7.89
CA ARG A 91 -13.25 10.03 -8.61
C ARG A 91 -12.54 11.10 -7.81
N VAL A 92 -11.28 10.85 -7.49
CA VAL A 92 -10.39 11.81 -6.84
C VAL A 92 -9.28 12.15 -7.83
N SER A 93 -9.08 13.44 -8.13
CA SER A 93 -7.98 13.86 -8.99
C SER A 93 -7.17 14.99 -8.38
N HIS A 94 -5.87 14.99 -8.66
CA HIS A 94 -4.96 15.97 -8.13
C HIS A 94 -3.90 16.34 -9.17
N CYS A 95 -3.72 17.64 -9.39
CA CYS A 95 -2.72 18.16 -10.31
C CYS A 95 -1.50 18.70 -9.56
N SER A 96 -0.30 18.35 -10.04
CA SER A 96 0.97 18.94 -9.64
C SER A 96 1.87 19.17 -10.86
N LYS A 97 2.25 20.43 -11.11
CA LYS A 97 3.16 20.84 -12.20
C LYS A 97 2.80 20.28 -13.59
N GLY A 98 1.52 20.31 -13.94
CA GLY A 98 1.05 19.85 -15.26
C GLY A 98 0.92 18.33 -15.41
N LYS A 99 1.26 17.56 -14.36
CA LYS A 99 0.88 16.15 -14.26
C LYS A 99 -0.34 16.02 -13.36
N GLU A 100 -1.32 15.24 -13.80
CA GLU A 100 -2.51 14.89 -13.04
C GLU A 100 -2.45 13.40 -12.67
N VAL A 101 -2.80 13.10 -11.42
CA VAL A 101 -3.15 11.75 -10.98
C VAL A 101 -4.65 11.66 -10.78
N VAL A 102 -5.23 10.51 -11.14
CA VAL A 102 -6.67 10.26 -11.04
C VAL A 102 -6.88 8.88 -10.45
N SER A 103 -7.51 8.84 -9.28
CA SER A 103 -8.02 7.60 -8.70
C SER A 103 -9.52 7.55 -8.91
N ILE A 104 -10.08 6.36 -9.14
CA ILE A 104 -11.51 6.17 -8.88
C ILE A 104 -11.73 4.92 -8.06
N LEU A 105 -12.17 5.16 -6.83
CA LEU A 105 -12.50 4.17 -5.83
C LEU A 105 -13.95 3.72 -6.08
N GLU A 106 -14.11 2.45 -6.42
CA GLU A 106 -15.40 1.83 -6.71
C GLU A 106 -15.78 0.83 -5.64
N SER A 107 -17.08 0.51 -5.53
CA SER A 107 -17.54 -0.58 -4.66
C SER A 107 -16.91 -1.92 -5.05
N GLY A 108 -16.41 -2.67 -4.07
CA GLY A 108 -15.72 -3.93 -4.31
C GLY A 108 -15.29 -4.61 -3.02
N VAL A 109 -14.47 -5.66 -3.14
CA VAL A 109 -13.90 -6.34 -1.96
C VAL A 109 -12.96 -5.44 -1.17
N ASP A 110 -12.88 -5.65 0.13
CA ASP A 110 -12.02 -4.87 1.03
C ASP A 110 -11.05 -5.75 1.85
N GLU A 111 -10.16 -5.13 2.65
CA GLU A 111 -9.23 -5.89 3.51
C GLU A 111 -9.93 -6.81 4.52
N GLY A 112 -11.15 -6.46 4.95
CA GLY A 112 -11.98 -7.26 5.82
C GLY A 112 -12.41 -8.57 5.18
N ASP A 113 -12.80 -8.55 3.90
CA ASP A 113 -13.13 -9.75 3.12
C ASP A 113 -11.94 -10.69 3.00
N PHE A 114 -10.74 -10.14 2.79
CA PHE A 114 -9.50 -10.92 2.73
C PHE A 114 -9.18 -11.59 4.07
N ARG A 115 -9.29 -10.85 5.18
CA ARG A 115 -9.11 -11.40 6.53
C ARG A 115 -10.12 -12.49 6.83
N ALA A 116 -11.40 -12.26 6.50
CA ALA A 116 -12.46 -13.24 6.67
C ALA A 116 -12.20 -14.52 5.87
N ALA A 117 -11.73 -14.41 4.62
CA ALA A 117 -11.36 -15.58 3.83
C ALA A 117 -10.11 -16.31 4.36
N GLN A 118 -9.15 -15.59 4.92
CA GLN A 118 -7.93 -16.18 5.50
C GLN A 118 -8.25 -16.98 6.78
N GLU A 119 -9.05 -16.41 7.66
CA GLU A 119 -9.43 -16.99 8.96
C GLU A 119 -10.62 -17.98 8.84
N GLY A 120 -11.40 -17.84 7.78
CA GLY A 120 -12.65 -18.55 7.55
C GLY A 120 -12.54 -19.91 6.86
N GLY A 121 -13.71 -20.48 6.60
CA GLY A 121 -13.90 -21.78 5.99
C GLY A 121 -13.88 -21.74 4.47
N ILE A 122 -14.40 -22.81 3.86
CA ILE A 122 -14.48 -22.94 2.40
C ILE A 122 -15.46 -21.92 1.80
N ILE A 123 -16.51 -21.55 2.54
CA ILE A 123 -17.56 -20.64 2.05
C ILE A 123 -17.00 -19.22 1.87
N GLU A 124 -16.27 -18.70 2.85
CA GLU A 124 -15.67 -17.36 2.80
C GLU A 124 -14.63 -17.27 1.67
N LYS A 125 -13.85 -18.34 1.47
CA LYS A 125 -12.86 -18.44 0.38
C LYS A 125 -13.51 -18.48 -1.01
N VAL A 126 -14.59 -19.25 -1.16
CA VAL A 126 -15.37 -19.30 -2.42
C VAL A 126 -16.03 -17.96 -2.70
N THR A 127 -16.59 -17.31 -1.68
CA THR A 127 -17.21 -15.98 -1.79
C THR A 127 -16.19 -14.95 -2.27
N LEU A 128 -15.01 -14.89 -1.66
CA LEU A 128 -13.93 -14.02 -2.10
C LEU A 128 -13.48 -14.34 -3.53
N ALA A 129 -13.36 -15.62 -3.88
CA ALA A 129 -12.95 -16.04 -5.22
C ALA A 129 -13.95 -15.64 -6.31
N ILE A 130 -15.25 -15.68 -6.01
CA ILE A 130 -16.31 -15.24 -6.92
C ILE A 130 -16.31 -13.71 -7.04
N ASN A 131 -16.16 -13.00 -5.92
CA ASN A 131 -16.26 -11.54 -5.88
C ASN A 131 -14.98 -10.83 -6.33
N SER A 132 -13.82 -11.51 -6.32
CA SER A 132 -12.55 -10.94 -6.76
C SER A 132 -11.68 -11.96 -7.52
N PRO A 133 -12.02 -12.27 -8.78
CA PRO A 133 -11.17 -13.10 -9.64
C PRO A 133 -9.75 -12.55 -9.79
N TYR A 134 -9.61 -11.21 -9.80
CA TYR A 134 -8.31 -10.53 -9.87
C TYR A 134 -7.41 -10.89 -8.69
N ALA A 135 -7.96 -10.92 -7.46
CA ALA A 135 -7.17 -11.31 -6.29
C ALA A 135 -6.69 -12.76 -6.35
N ILE A 136 -7.49 -13.68 -6.92
CA ILE A 136 -7.09 -15.08 -7.09
C ILE A 136 -5.95 -15.23 -8.09
N GLN A 137 -6.02 -14.48 -9.20
CA GLN A 137 -4.98 -14.45 -10.23
C GLN A 137 -3.66 -13.89 -9.67
N ASN A 138 -3.75 -12.84 -8.83
CA ASN A 138 -2.60 -12.14 -8.26
C ASN A 138 -2.21 -12.59 -6.84
N ARG A 139 -2.75 -13.70 -6.33
CA ARG A 139 -2.58 -14.15 -4.94
C ARG A 139 -1.13 -14.20 -4.46
N SER A 140 -0.19 -14.57 -5.34
CA SER A 140 1.23 -14.67 -5.00
C SER A 140 1.84 -13.30 -4.74
N ALA A 141 1.52 -12.33 -5.59
CA ALA A 141 1.97 -10.96 -5.44
C ALA A 141 1.31 -10.29 -4.22
N LEU A 142 -0.01 -10.49 -4.03
CA LEU A 142 -0.71 -10.02 -2.82
C LEU A 142 -0.09 -10.60 -1.53
N THR A 143 0.30 -11.87 -1.54
CA THR A 143 0.98 -12.50 -0.41
C THR A 143 2.37 -11.90 -0.18
N ALA A 144 3.12 -11.62 -1.24
CA ALA A 144 4.41 -10.96 -1.15
C ALA A 144 4.27 -9.55 -0.52
N VAL A 145 3.34 -8.74 -1.02
CA VAL A 145 3.05 -7.42 -0.46
C VAL A 145 2.61 -7.52 1.00
N TYR A 146 1.76 -8.49 1.34
CA TYR A 146 1.36 -8.73 2.73
C TYR A 146 2.55 -8.95 3.67
N TYR A 147 3.55 -9.73 3.24
CA TYR A 147 4.76 -9.96 4.03
C TYR A 147 5.65 -8.72 4.13
N LEU A 148 5.75 -7.91 3.07
CA LEU A 148 6.54 -6.69 3.06
C LEU A 148 5.90 -5.56 3.90
N ALA A 149 4.58 -5.52 3.94
CA ALA A 149 3.82 -4.53 4.71
C ALA A 149 3.81 -4.81 6.23
N ARG A 150 4.22 -6.01 6.67
CA ARG A 150 4.11 -6.42 8.08
C ARG A 150 5.41 -6.95 8.65
N ARG A 151 5.62 -6.68 9.94
CA ARG A 151 6.68 -7.36 10.71
C ARG A 151 6.25 -8.79 10.99
N ARG A 152 7.06 -9.76 10.59
CA ARG A 152 6.88 -11.19 10.79
C ARG A 152 8.17 -11.78 11.38
N PRO A 153 8.47 -11.49 12.66
CA PRO A 153 9.70 -11.97 13.30
C PRO A 153 9.75 -13.50 13.40
N ASP A 154 8.61 -14.17 13.32
CA ASP A 154 8.49 -15.63 13.19
C ASP A 154 9.09 -16.17 11.88
N LEU A 155 9.04 -15.38 10.80
CA LEU A 155 9.54 -15.75 9.47
C LEU A 155 10.90 -15.10 9.15
N PHE A 156 11.07 -13.82 9.50
CA PHE A 156 12.22 -12.99 9.12
C PHE A 156 13.14 -12.62 10.29
N LYS A 157 12.90 -13.20 11.47
CA LYS A 157 13.70 -13.05 12.70
C LYS A 157 13.61 -11.65 13.34
N GLU A 158 14.36 -11.45 14.42
CA GLU A 158 14.31 -10.25 15.23
C GLU A 158 14.73 -8.98 14.47
N GLY A 159 13.91 -7.93 14.66
CA GLY A 159 14.06 -6.65 13.99
C GLY A 159 13.81 -6.73 12.49
N ASP A 160 12.90 -7.60 12.07
CA ASP A 160 12.26 -7.57 10.75
C ASP A 160 11.73 -6.17 10.42
N VAL A 161 11.78 -5.81 9.14
CA VAL A 161 11.47 -4.47 8.63
C VAL A 161 10.23 -4.53 7.74
N ALA A 162 9.29 -3.63 7.96
CA ALA A 162 8.11 -3.42 7.12
C ALA A 162 8.16 -2.07 6.40
N PHE A 163 7.24 -1.81 5.46
CA PHE A 163 7.10 -0.48 4.84
C PHE A 163 7.00 0.66 5.86
N TYR A 164 6.23 0.44 6.94
CA TYR A 164 6.12 1.41 8.03
C TYR A 164 7.47 1.75 8.68
N ASP A 165 8.38 0.79 8.83
CA ASP A 165 9.72 1.05 9.38
C ASP A 165 10.57 1.92 8.45
N ILE A 166 10.39 1.79 7.13
CA ILE A 166 11.03 2.66 6.15
C ILE A 166 10.47 4.08 6.25
N ALA A 167 9.16 4.25 6.41
CA ALA A 167 8.54 5.56 6.61
C ALA A 167 9.07 6.25 7.89
N VAL A 168 9.13 5.51 9.00
CA VAL A 168 9.71 6.00 10.26
C VAL A 168 11.18 6.36 10.10
N GLN A 169 11.97 5.56 9.38
CA GLN A 169 13.36 5.91 9.12
C GLN A 169 13.47 7.16 8.21
N THR A 170 12.59 7.30 7.23
CA THR A 170 12.55 8.48 6.35
C THR A 170 12.29 9.75 7.16
N LEU A 171 11.36 9.73 8.11
CA LEU A 171 11.16 10.82 9.07
C LEU A 171 12.41 11.11 9.89
N ARG A 172 13.08 10.08 10.42
CA ARG A 172 14.32 10.23 11.20
C ARG A 172 15.48 10.79 10.39
N ASN A 173 15.44 10.60 9.08
CA ASN A 173 16.42 11.12 8.16
C ASN A 173 16.14 12.59 7.79
N ILE A 174 15.04 13.22 8.21
CA ILE A 174 14.90 14.68 8.01
C ILE A 174 16.06 15.38 8.72
N ASN A 175 16.72 16.29 8.00
CA ASN A 175 17.89 17.01 8.50
C ASN A 175 17.63 17.63 9.87
N SER A 176 18.58 17.45 10.79
CA SER A 176 18.48 17.97 12.16
C SER A 176 18.28 19.49 12.24
N GLN A 177 18.69 20.24 11.21
CA GLN A 177 18.50 21.69 11.11
C GLN A 177 17.07 22.07 10.69
N GLU A 178 16.35 21.19 10.00
CA GLU A 178 14.98 21.44 9.51
C GLU A 178 13.94 21.09 10.58
N LEU A 179 14.19 20.03 11.37
CA LEU A 179 13.24 19.51 12.37
C LEU A 179 12.67 20.59 13.33
N PRO A 180 13.46 21.53 13.89
CA PRO A 180 12.93 22.59 14.76
C PRO A 180 11.96 23.56 14.08
N HIS A 181 11.96 23.62 12.75
CA HIS A 181 11.12 24.51 11.94
C HIS A 181 9.86 23.82 11.41
N ILE A 182 9.75 22.50 11.58
CA ILE A 182 8.60 21.72 11.16
C ILE A 182 7.50 21.79 12.24
N PRO A 183 6.24 22.07 11.87
CA PRO A 183 5.13 22.01 12.81
C PRO A 183 5.01 20.62 13.46
N ALA A 184 4.85 20.55 14.79
CA ALA A 184 4.81 19.27 15.52
C ALA A 184 3.75 18.29 14.97
N LYS A 185 2.60 18.80 14.50
CA LYS A 185 1.56 17.98 13.86
C LYS A 185 2.05 17.21 12.63
N ASP A 186 2.99 17.77 11.86
CA ASP A 186 3.53 17.14 10.65
C ASP A 186 4.52 16.01 10.99
N THR A 187 5.08 15.97 12.22
CA THR A 187 6.03 14.92 12.64
C THR A 187 5.36 13.70 13.29
N GLY A 188 4.04 13.70 13.43
CA GLY A 188 3.27 12.59 14.00
C GLY A 188 2.89 11.53 12.97
N GLU A 189 2.14 10.51 13.42
CA GLU A 189 1.63 9.42 12.57
C GLU A 189 0.86 9.97 11.37
N LYS A 190 -0.11 10.86 11.60
CA LYS A 190 -0.95 11.48 10.56
C LYS A 190 -0.22 12.49 9.66
N GLY A 191 1.02 12.83 9.99
CA GLY A 191 1.85 13.72 9.19
C GLY A 191 2.73 12.92 8.23
N PHE A 192 4.03 13.19 8.29
CA PHE A 192 5.02 12.57 7.42
C PHE A 192 5.04 11.04 7.44
N ILE A 193 4.77 10.39 8.59
CA ILE A 193 4.85 8.93 8.67
C ILE A 193 3.81 8.30 7.75
N ASN A 194 2.54 8.73 7.83
CA ASN A 194 1.47 8.21 6.97
C ASN A 194 1.79 8.46 5.49
N THR A 195 2.10 9.70 5.14
CA THR A 195 2.41 10.08 3.76
C THR A 195 3.60 9.33 3.19
N PHE A 196 4.71 9.23 3.93
CA PHE A 196 5.87 8.46 3.48
C PHE A 196 5.54 6.98 3.35
N ASN A 197 4.71 6.42 4.23
CA ASN A 197 4.31 5.03 4.16
C ASN A 197 3.48 4.74 2.91
N HIS A 198 2.44 5.54 2.64
CA HIS A 198 1.59 5.39 1.45
C HIS A 198 2.40 5.52 0.16
N ILE A 199 3.13 6.63 -0.01
CA ILE A 199 3.91 6.88 -1.25
C ILE A 199 4.99 5.80 -1.43
N THR A 200 5.76 5.49 -0.38
CA THR A 200 6.87 4.52 -0.50
C THR A 200 6.36 3.10 -0.74
N ALA A 201 5.30 2.68 -0.05
CA ALA A 201 4.70 1.37 -0.24
C ALA A 201 4.17 1.22 -1.68
N GLN A 202 3.42 2.20 -2.17
CA GLN A 202 2.87 2.16 -3.53
C GLN A 202 3.96 2.23 -4.61
N ALA A 203 5.02 3.01 -4.39
CA ALA A 203 6.18 3.01 -5.28
C ALA A 203 6.85 1.62 -5.35
N PHE A 204 7.01 0.95 -4.20
CA PHE A 204 7.55 -0.40 -4.17
C PHE A 204 6.65 -1.42 -4.86
N VAL A 205 5.36 -1.47 -4.51
CA VAL A 205 4.41 -2.43 -5.10
C VAL A 205 4.35 -2.27 -6.61
N THR A 206 4.29 -1.03 -7.09
CA THR A 206 4.27 -0.72 -8.52
C THR A 206 5.56 -1.15 -9.22
N SER A 207 6.72 -0.88 -8.62
CA SER A 207 8.01 -1.30 -9.17
C SER A 207 8.23 -2.82 -9.16
N PHE A 208 7.72 -3.51 -8.14
CA PHE A 208 7.90 -4.96 -7.98
C PHE A 208 6.95 -5.77 -8.86
N HIS A 209 5.77 -5.22 -9.14
CA HIS A 209 4.66 -5.96 -9.74
C HIS A 209 4.02 -5.19 -10.89
N SER A 210 3.08 -4.28 -10.57
CA SER A 210 2.35 -3.47 -11.54
C SER A 210 1.56 -2.38 -10.85
N GLU A 211 1.22 -1.34 -11.60
CA GLU A 211 0.28 -0.28 -11.21
C GLU A 211 -1.09 -0.90 -10.85
N ASP A 212 -1.66 -1.76 -11.70
CA ASP A 212 -2.94 -2.45 -11.43
C ASP A 212 -2.98 -3.20 -10.08
N LEU A 213 -1.85 -3.74 -9.60
CA LEU A 213 -1.80 -4.43 -8.31
C LEU A 213 -1.74 -3.42 -7.16
N ALA A 214 -0.97 -2.36 -7.36
CA ALA A 214 -0.79 -1.26 -6.42
C ALA A 214 -2.13 -0.54 -6.18
N ASP A 215 -2.83 -0.21 -7.26
CA ASP A 215 -4.18 0.35 -7.29
C ASP A 215 -5.17 -0.57 -6.56
N PHE A 216 -5.24 -1.84 -6.94
CA PHE A 216 -6.13 -2.81 -6.28
C PHE A 216 -5.95 -2.89 -4.75
N ILE A 217 -4.70 -2.86 -4.28
CA ILE A 217 -4.38 -2.88 -2.86
C ILE A 217 -4.78 -1.57 -2.18
N ALA A 218 -4.48 -0.42 -2.80
CA ALA A 218 -4.87 0.90 -2.31
C ALA A 218 -6.41 0.97 -2.14
N ASP A 219 -7.13 0.61 -3.19
CA ASP A 219 -8.58 0.62 -3.24
C ASP A 219 -9.21 -0.26 -2.15
N SER A 220 -8.67 -1.47 -1.98
CA SER A 220 -9.11 -2.40 -0.93
C SER A 220 -8.86 -1.85 0.48
N HIS A 221 -7.76 -1.13 0.66
CA HIS A 221 -7.39 -0.52 1.94
C HIS A 221 -8.33 0.65 2.28
N GLU A 222 -8.53 1.58 1.35
CA GLU A 222 -9.36 2.77 1.58
C GLU A 222 -10.84 2.40 1.76
N ARG A 223 -11.36 1.42 1.00
CA ARG A 223 -12.72 0.88 1.23
C ARG A 223 -12.89 0.33 2.64
N HIS A 224 -11.89 -0.39 3.14
CA HIS A 224 -11.96 -0.97 4.48
C HIS A 224 -11.89 0.11 5.57
N ALA A 225 -11.02 1.11 5.36
CA ALA A 225 -10.80 2.17 6.32
C ALA A 225 -12.02 3.08 6.47
N MET A 226 -12.66 3.48 5.35
CA MET A 226 -13.82 4.37 5.37
C MET A 226 -14.73 4.17 4.14
N PRO A 227 -15.72 3.25 4.21
CA PRO A 227 -16.65 3.00 3.11
C PRO A 227 -17.45 4.24 2.66
N GLU A 228 -17.67 5.21 3.56
CA GLU A 228 -18.39 6.45 3.26
C GLU A 228 -17.71 7.31 2.18
N LEU A 229 -16.42 7.10 1.91
CA LEU A 229 -15.68 7.74 0.81
C LEU A 229 -16.37 7.56 -0.55
N LEU A 230 -17.04 6.43 -0.78
CA LEU A 230 -17.75 6.14 -2.04
C LEU A 230 -19.00 7.02 -2.25
N THR A 231 -19.54 7.61 -1.19
CA THR A 231 -20.84 8.31 -1.23
C THR A 231 -20.77 9.75 -0.74
N GLY A 232 -19.74 10.10 0.03
CA GLY A 232 -19.65 11.37 0.73
C GLY A 232 -20.58 11.48 1.94
N ALA A 233 -21.27 10.40 2.31
CA ALA A 233 -22.26 10.39 3.38
C ALA A 233 -21.61 10.26 4.77
N PHE A 234 -20.73 11.19 5.12
CA PHE A 234 -20.03 11.19 6.40
C PHE A 234 -20.94 11.63 7.55
N SER A 235 -20.78 10.98 8.70
CA SER A 235 -21.40 11.41 9.95
C SER A 235 -20.80 12.71 10.46
N LYS A 236 -21.54 13.45 11.29
CA LYS A 236 -21.02 14.68 11.92
C LYS A 236 -19.80 14.39 12.79
N GLU A 237 -19.79 13.23 13.45
CA GLU A 237 -18.70 12.76 14.29
C GLU A 237 -17.44 12.50 13.45
N GLN A 238 -17.57 11.84 12.29
CA GLN A 238 -16.43 11.63 11.37
C GLN A 238 -15.82 12.96 10.90
N LEU A 239 -16.64 13.98 10.63
CA LEU A 239 -16.17 15.28 10.14
C LEU A 239 -15.43 16.13 11.19
N ILE A 240 -15.54 15.79 12.48
CA ILE A 240 -14.87 16.53 13.58
C ILE A 240 -13.83 15.70 14.32
N ASP A 241 -13.88 14.38 14.21
CA ASP A 241 -12.93 13.46 14.81
C ASP A 241 -11.61 13.51 14.03
N PRO A 242 -10.48 13.93 14.64
CA PRO A 242 -9.20 14.02 13.96
C PRO A 242 -8.66 12.67 13.46
N ASP A 243 -9.07 11.56 14.08
CA ASP A 243 -8.59 10.21 13.73
C ASP A 243 -9.48 9.52 12.69
N LYS A 244 -10.73 9.97 12.54
CA LYS A 244 -11.73 9.41 11.61
C LYS A 244 -12.19 10.42 10.56
N ASN A 245 -11.40 11.46 10.34
CA ASN A 245 -11.69 12.48 9.36
C ASN A 245 -11.43 11.95 7.94
N PRO A 246 -12.37 12.10 6.99
CA PRO A 246 -12.18 11.65 5.61
C PRO A 246 -11.04 12.36 4.87
N MET A 247 -10.61 13.52 5.37
CA MET A 247 -9.50 14.29 4.80
C MET A 247 -8.20 13.48 4.72
N ASP A 248 -7.92 12.64 5.72
CA ASP A 248 -6.73 11.79 5.72
C ASP A 248 -6.81 10.76 4.60
N ASN A 249 -7.95 10.06 4.48
CA ASN A 249 -8.17 9.08 3.42
C ASN A 249 -8.14 9.67 2.01
N TYR A 250 -8.68 10.87 1.77
CA TYR A 250 -8.55 11.51 0.45
C TYR A 250 -7.11 11.90 0.12
N VAL A 251 -6.34 12.33 1.12
CA VAL A 251 -4.91 12.56 0.98
C VAL A 251 -4.18 11.25 0.69
N ASP A 252 -4.56 10.16 1.35
CA ASP A 252 -3.97 8.83 1.16
C ASP A 252 -4.27 8.27 -0.24
N ILE A 253 -5.50 8.43 -0.75
CA ILE A 253 -5.86 8.10 -2.14
C ILE A 253 -4.91 8.81 -3.11
N VAL A 254 -4.74 10.13 -2.99
CA VAL A 254 -3.87 10.90 -3.90
C VAL A 254 -2.38 10.53 -3.73
N ASN A 255 -1.93 10.32 -2.49
CA ASN A 255 -0.56 9.90 -2.20
C ASN A 255 -0.29 8.49 -2.71
N ASN A 256 -1.29 7.61 -2.72
CA ASN A 256 -1.17 6.29 -3.31
C ASN A 256 -0.88 6.40 -4.80
N GLU A 257 -1.67 7.18 -5.55
CA GLU A 257 -1.46 7.40 -6.98
C GLU A 257 -0.10 8.02 -7.29
N TRP A 258 0.32 9.04 -6.54
CA TRP A 258 1.66 9.60 -6.72
C TRP A 258 2.77 8.58 -6.43
N GLY A 259 2.57 7.72 -5.42
CA GLY A 259 3.46 6.60 -5.15
C GLY A 259 3.57 5.66 -6.35
N GLN A 260 2.46 5.34 -7.01
CA GLN A 260 2.45 4.49 -8.20
C GLN A 260 3.23 5.13 -9.35
N GLU A 261 2.96 6.39 -9.66
CA GLU A 261 3.68 7.15 -10.69
C GLU A 261 5.20 7.21 -10.43
N ILE A 262 5.59 7.46 -9.18
CA ILE A 262 7.01 7.44 -8.79
C ILE A 262 7.57 6.03 -8.93
N GLY A 263 6.82 5.00 -8.57
CA GLY A 263 7.19 3.60 -8.76
C GLY A 263 7.45 3.26 -10.22
N ILE A 264 6.63 3.73 -11.16
CA ILE A 264 6.86 3.58 -12.60
C ILE A 264 8.17 4.28 -13.00
N GLU A 265 8.34 5.54 -12.60
CA GLU A 265 9.54 6.34 -12.91
C GLU A 265 10.82 5.66 -12.39
N LEU A 266 10.81 5.17 -11.15
CA LEU A 266 11.97 4.50 -10.51
C LEU A 266 12.18 3.08 -11.03
N GLY A 267 11.11 2.32 -11.28
CA GLY A 267 11.16 1.01 -11.90
C GLY A 267 11.90 1.05 -13.24
N LEU A 268 11.59 2.06 -14.07
CA LEU A 268 12.30 2.33 -15.32
C LEU A 268 13.76 2.75 -15.08
N LYS A 269 13.99 3.72 -14.18
CA LYS A 269 15.34 4.24 -13.87
C LYS A 269 16.32 3.15 -13.46
N TYR A 270 15.87 2.23 -12.61
CA TYR A 270 16.68 1.15 -12.05
C TYR A 270 16.53 -0.19 -12.78
N SER A 271 15.75 -0.24 -13.87
CA SER A 271 15.48 -1.46 -14.63
C SER A 271 14.98 -2.60 -13.72
N ILE A 272 14.01 -2.29 -12.86
CA ILE A 272 13.41 -3.26 -11.93
C ILE A 272 12.58 -4.26 -12.72
N THR A 273 12.77 -5.55 -12.42
CA THR A 273 12.10 -6.70 -13.02
C THR A 273 11.80 -7.74 -11.93
N ASP A 274 11.07 -8.78 -12.27
CA ASP A 274 10.83 -9.93 -11.39
C ASP A 274 12.09 -10.75 -11.07
N GLN A 275 13.20 -10.53 -11.80
CA GLN A 275 14.51 -11.13 -11.50
C GLN A 275 15.46 -10.20 -10.73
N THR A 276 15.03 -8.98 -10.39
CA THR A 276 15.89 -8.02 -9.70
C THR A 276 16.32 -8.54 -8.33
N ILE A 277 17.63 -8.52 -8.09
CA ILE A 277 18.23 -8.76 -6.79
C ILE A 277 18.39 -7.42 -6.08
N TRP A 278 17.67 -7.24 -4.98
CA TRP A 278 17.72 -6.03 -4.17
C TRP A 278 18.97 -6.03 -3.30
N THR A 279 20.02 -5.34 -3.73
CA THR A 279 21.20 -5.12 -2.88
C THR A 279 20.98 -3.92 -1.95
N PRO A 280 21.75 -3.81 -0.84
CA PRO A 280 21.72 -2.60 0.00
C PRO A 280 21.99 -1.30 -0.78
N GLU A 281 22.83 -1.35 -1.80
CA GLU A 281 23.13 -0.22 -2.69
C GLU A 281 21.90 0.19 -3.50
N LEU A 282 21.30 -0.76 -4.23
CA LEU A 282 20.10 -0.49 -5.03
C LEU A 282 18.95 0.04 -4.16
N LEU A 283 18.71 -0.56 -3.00
CA LEU A 283 17.65 -0.12 -2.09
C LEU A 283 17.92 1.29 -1.54
N SER A 284 19.18 1.62 -1.22
CA SER A 284 19.54 2.96 -0.75
C SER A 284 19.33 4.00 -1.84
N ASP A 285 19.78 3.72 -3.07
CA ASP A 285 19.63 4.63 -4.20
C ASP A 285 18.15 4.89 -4.53
N TYR A 286 17.34 3.81 -4.54
CA TYR A 286 15.90 3.89 -4.73
C TYR A 286 15.22 4.77 -3.67
N LEU A 287 15.53 4.56 -2.39
CA LEU A 287 14.96 5.34 -1.29
C LEU A 287 15.47 6.79 -1.24
N ASN A 288 16.70 7.04 -1.68
CA ASN A 288 17.26 8.39 -1.77
C ASN A 288 16.58 9.21 -2.88
N ASP A 289 16.15 8.58 -3.98
CA ASP A 289 15.31 9.27 -4.96
C ASP A 289 13.92 9.60 -4.43
N LEU A 290 13.33 8.71 -3.63
CA LEU A 290 12.09 9.01 -2.90
C LEU A 290 12.30 10.18 -1.90
N GLN A 291 13.42 10.21 -1.18
CA GLN A 291 13.77 11.36 -0.33
C GLN A 291 13.93 12.64 -1.16
N ASN A 292 14.55 12.59 -2.33
CA ASN A 292 14.64 13.75 -3.23
C ASN A 292 13.25 14.25 -3.66
N HIS A 293 12.33 13.32 -3.92
CA HIS A 293 10.95 13.65 -4.20
C HIS A 293 10.28 14.34 -3.00
N TYR A 294 10.41 13.79 -1.80
CA TYR A 294 9.89 14.41 -0.57
C TYR A 294 10.54 15.76 -0.28
N SER A 295 11.82 15.91 -0.55
CA SER A 295 12.54 17.18 -0.39
C SER A 295 11.93 18.25 -1.26
N TRP A 296 11.71 17.91 -2.53
CA TRP A 296 11.04 18.81 -3.45
C TRP A 296 9.61 19.11 -3.00
N ALA A 297 8.87 18.07 -2.58
CA ALA A 297 7.46 18.17 -2.24
C ALA A 297 7.17 18.89 -0.92
N PHE A 298 8.11 18.91 0.02
CA PHE A 298 7.88 19.51 1.34
C PHE A 298 8.83 20.65 1.66
N GLY A 299 9.83 20.90 0.81
CA GLY A 299 10.83 21.94 1.03
C GLY A 299 11.76 21.63 2.21
N ILE A 300 12.03 20.36 2.47
CA ILE A 300 12.86 19.88 3.59
C ILE A 300 14.05 19.06 3.09
N GLY A 301 15.18 19.09 3.80
CA GLY A 301 16.33 18.25 3.49
C GLY A 301 16.32 16.91 4.22
N PHE A 302 17.00 15.91 3.66
CA PHE A 302 17.22 14.61 4.29
C PHE A 302 18.70 14.22 4.32
N ASP A 303 19.09 13.54 5.39
CA ASP A 303 20.26 12.69 5.44
C ASP A 303 19.98 11.43 4.59
N PRO A 304 20.89 11.05 3.67
CA PRO A 304 20.64 9.94 2.76
C PRO A 304 20.67 8.60 3.50
N PHE A 305 19.83 7.67 3.05
CA PHE A 305 19.98 6.25 3.35
C PHE A 305 21.33 5.74 2.85
N LYS A 306 21.94 4.87 3.65
CA LYS A 306 23.25 4.27 3.34
C LYS A 306 23.12 2.75 3.25
N PRO A 307 23.91 2.09 2.38
CA PRO A 307 23.96 0.63 2.30
C PRO A 307 24.35 -0.05 3.62
N SER A 308 25.07 0.67 4.49
CA SER A 308 25.47 0.21 5.82
C SER A 308 24.35 0.26 6.87
N ASP A 309 23.23 0.93 6.59
CA ASP A 309 22.17 1.10 7.56
C ASP A 309 21.47 -0.24 7.82
N LYS A 310 21.26 -0.56 9.10
CA LYS A 310 20.68 -1.85 9.49
C LYS A 310 19.30 -2.08 8.87
N VAL A 311 18.50 -1.03 8.74
CA VAL A 311 17.16 -1.10 8.10
C VAL A 311 17.28 -1.49 6.63
N ILE A 312 18.26 -0.94 5.90
CA ILE A 312 18.52 -1.22 4.49
C ILE A 312 19.01 -2.67 4.32
N GLN A 313 19.98 -3.11 5.12
CA GLN A 313 20.50 -4.48 5.04
C GLN A 313 19.41 -5.53 5.30
N LYS A 314 18.55 -5.29 6.29
CA LYS A 314 17.48 -6.22 6.63
C LYS A 314 16.36 -6.19 5.61
N PHE A 315 15.96 -5.01 5.14
CA PHE A 315 14.84 -4.90 4.21
C PHE A 315 15.20 -5.43 2.81
N SER A 316 16.40 -5.14 2.30
CA SER A 316 16.90 -5.75 1.06
C SER A 316 16.92 -7.28 1.12
N THR A 317 17.36 -7.84 2.26
CA THR A 317 17.29 -9.30 2.50
C THR A 317 15.85 -9.80 2.47
N LYS A 318 14.93 -9.12 3.15
CA LYS A 318 13.51 -9.48 3.18
C LYS A 318 12.88 -9.45 1.79
N ILE A 319 13.11 -8.38 1.01
CA ILE A 319 12.61 -8.26 -0.36
C ILE A 319 13.05 -9.46 -1.19
N ASN A 320 14.34 -9.81 -1.16
CA ASN A 320 14.85 -10.95 -1.93
C ASN A 320 14.28 -12.31 -1.47
N LEU A 321 13.99 -12.47 -0.19
CA LEU A 321 13.34 -13.69 0.32
C LEU A 321 11.89 -13.79 -0.15
N VAL A 322 11.16 -12.69 -0.06
CA VAL A 322 9.75 -12.62 -0.40
C VAL A 322 9.51 -12.71 -1.92
N LEU A 323 10.28 -11.98 -2.72
CA LEU A 323 10.11 -11.94 -4.19
C LEU A 323 10.81 -13.10 -4.90
N GLY A 324 11.93 -13.60 -4.36
CA GLY A 324 12.75 -14.61 -5.00
C GLY A 324 12.17 -16.04 -5.00
N ASN A 325 10.90 -16.23 -4.64
CA ASN A 325 10.23 -17.54 -4.50
C ASN A 325 11.00 -18.56 -3.66
N LYS A 326 11.91 -18.11 -2.78
CA LYS A 326 12.50 -18.98 -1.77
C LYS A 326 11.41 -19.18 -0.74
N SER A 327 10.81 -20.37 -0.72
CA SER A 327 9.78 -20.77 0.24
C SER A 327 10.16 -20.27 1.65
N VAL A 328 9.50 -19.18 2.07
CA VAL A 328 9.50 -18.66 3.43
C VAL A 328 8.55 -19.50 4.26
#